data_AF-A0A0N1HFS7-F1
#
_entry.id   AF-A0A0N1HFS7-F1
#
_cell.length_a   1.000
_cell.length_b   1.000
_cell.length_c   1.000
_cell.angle_alpha   90.00
_cell.angle_beta   90.00
_cell.angle_gamma   90.00
#
_symmetry.space_group_name_H-M   'P 1'
#
loop_
_entity.id
_entity.type
_entity.pdbx_description
1 polymer ?
#
loop_
_entity_poly.entity_id
_entity_poly.type
_entity_poly.pdbx_seq_one_letter_code
_entity_poly.pdbx_strand_id
1 'polypeptide(L)'
;MDLSRTPAQIATAAAEELRAFNHRTLDAKAFAQPGDVSEAADALARVVQYLPRALRQLETGLERLHEEQRIRLDDKPPAETSQQDIFDRVTTVVLALREARVDLSRLDDRMREVKGPLSHMGAPWEDEEEESGV
;
A
#
# COMPACT_ATOMS: atom_id res chain seq x y z
N MET A 1 10.36 -12.59 11.80
CA MET A 1 10.34 -11.96 10.47
C MET A 1 11.11 -12.87 9.56
N ASP A 2 10.46 -13.38 8.52
CA ASP A 2 11.14 -14.21 7.52
C ASP A 2 11.98 -13.32 6.61
N LEU A 3 13.30 -13.42 6.78
CA LEU A 3 14.30 -12.66 6.01
C LEU A 3 14.82 -13.45 4.80
N SER A 4 14.26 -14.64 4.51
CA SER A 4 14.68 -15.46 3.37
C SER A 4 14.12 -14.96 2.04
N ARG A 5 13.03 -14.19 2.06
CA ARG A 5 12.41 -13.60 0.88
C ARG A 5 13.11 -12.31 0.44
N THR A 6 13.23 -12.12 -0.86
CA THR A 6 13.68 -10.85 -1.43
C THR A 6 12.63 -9.75 -1.24
N PRO A 7 13.01 -8.45 -1.26
CA PRO A 7 12.03 -7.35 -1.21
C PRO A 7 10.95 -7.44 -2.29
N ALA A 8 11.32 -7.87 -3.51
CA ALA A 8 10.37 -8.07 -4.60
C ALA A 8 9.34 -9.18 -4.28
N GLN A 9 9.78 -10.32 -3.75
CA GLN A 9 8.88 -11.40 -3.35
C GLN A 9 7.91 -10.97 -2.26
N ILE A 10 8.36 -10.15 -1.30
CA ILE A 10 7.50 -9.59 -0.25
C ILE A 10 6.45 -8.65 -0.85
N ALA A 11 6.85 -7.76 -1.76
CA ALA A 11 5.92 -6.83 -2.42
C ALA A 11 4.89 -7.57 -3.28
N THR A 12 5.31 -8.59 -4.04
CA THR A 12 4.40 -9.43 -4.83
C THR A 12 3.41 -10.17 -3.95
N ALA A 13 3.85 -10.77 -2.85
CA ALA A 13 2.94 -11.43 -1.91
C ALA A 13 1.91 -10.46 -1.32
N ALA A 14 2.33 -9.25 -0.93
CA ALA A 14 1.40 -8.23 -0.44
C ALA A 14 0.35 -7.82 -1.50
N ALA A 15 0.74 -7.74 -2.78
CA ALA A 15 -0.19 -7.45 -3.87
C ALA A 15 -1.22 -8.58 -4.08
N GLU A 16 -0.80 -9.84 -3.97
CA GLU A 16 -1.72 -10.99 -4.05
C GLU A 16 -2.69 -11.05 -2.85
N GLU A 17 -2.23 -10.73 -1.64
CA GLU A 17 -3.12 -10.62 -0.48
C GLU A 17 -4.15 -9.49 -0.65
N LEU A 18 -3.76 -8.34 -1.20
CA LEU A 18 -4.70 -7.26 -1.54
C LEU A 18 -5.70 -7.70 -2.63
N ARG A 19 -5.25 -8.49 -3.62
CA ARG A 19 -6.13 -9.06 -4.64
C ARG A 19 -7.13 -10.03 -4.02
N ALA A 20 -6.69 -10.91 -3.12
CA ALA A 20 -7.54 -11.85 -2.41
C ALA A 20 -8.56 -11.12 -1.52
N PHE A 21 -8.11 -10.10 -0.79
CA PHE A 21 -8.98 -9.19 -0.03
C PHE A 21 -10.07 -8.59 -0.92
N ASN A 22 -9.68 -7.93 -2.02
CA ASN A 22 -10.63 -7.30 -2.94
C ASN A 22 -11.65 -8.30 -3.49
N HIS A 23 -11.21 -9.51 -3.85
CA HIS A 23 -12.09 -10.56 -4.35
C HIS A 23 -13.08 -11.03 -3.27
N ARG A 24 -12.61 -11.22 -2.03
CA ARG A 24 -13.45 -11.62 -0.90
C ARG A 24 -14.53 -10.58 -0.59
N THR A 25 -14.19 -9.28 -0.67
CA THR A 25 -15.09 -8.17 -0.32
C THR A 25 -16.10 -7.81 -1.41
N LEU A 26 -16.06 -8.46 -2.59
CA LEU A 26 -17.12 -8.32 -3.60
C LEU A 26 -18.44 -8.96 -3.16
N ASP A 27 -18.38 -9.98 -2.30
CA ASP A 27 -19.55 -10.58 -1.69
C ASP A 27 -20.03 -9.70 -0.53
N ALA A 28 -21.27 -9.21 -0.57
CA ALA A 28 -21.86 -8.43 0.50
C ALA A 28 -21.88 -9.19 1.85
N LYS A 29 -21.85 -10.53 1.82
CA LYS A 29 -21.73 -11.38 3.02
C LYS A 29 -20.31 -11.44 3.58
N ALA A 30 -19.34 -10.74 2.98
CA ALA A 30 -17.99 -10.62 3.52
C ALA A 30 -17.93 -9.83 4.83
N PHE A 31 -18.90 -8.95 5.05
CA PHE A 31 -19.06 -8.16 6.25
C PHE A 31 -20.38 -8.57 6.90
N ALA A 32 -20.32 -9.35 7.96
CA ALA A 32 -21.49 -9.77 8.72
C ALA A 32 -22.03 -8.60 9.56
N GLN A 33 -21.15 -7.73 10.03
CA GLN A 33 -21.47 -6.57 10.85
C GLN A 33 -20.73 -5.32 10.38
N PRO A 34 -21.24 -4.10 10.67
CA PRO A 34 -20.53 -2.86 10.37
C PRO A 34 -19.12 -2.79 10.97
N GLY A 35 -18.90 -3.45 12.12
CA GLY A 35 -17.58 -3.60 12.74
C GLY A 35 -16.55 -4.24 11.82
N ASP A 36 -16.93 -5.22 11.01
CA ASP A 36 -16.03 -5.90 10.08
C ASP A 36 -15.48 -4.95 9.00
N VAL A 37 -16.31 -3.98 8.57
CA VAL A 37 -15.90 -2.92 7.63
C VAL A 37 -14.89 -1.99 8.28
N SER A 38 -15.10 -1.64 9.55
CA SER A 38 -14.18 -0.83 10.34
C SER A 38 -12.82 -1.52 10.49
N GLU A 39 -12.82 -2.81 10.84
CA GLU A 39 -11.59 -3.62 10.98
C GLU A 39 -10.83 -3.73 9.66
N ALA A 40 -11.54 -3.96 8.55
CA ALA A 40 -10.94 -4.01 7.21
C ALA A 40 -10.34 -2.65 6.80
N ALA A 41 -11.05 -1.55 7.03
CA ALA A 41 -10.55 -0.20 6.79
C ALA A 41 -9.31 0.12 7.66
N ASP A 42 -9.31 -0.37 8.90
CA ASP A 42 -8.18 -0.25 9.81
C ASP A 42 -6.93 -0.97 9.30
N ALA A 43 -7.09 -2.20 8.82
CA ALA A 43 -6.01 -2.99 8.23
C ALA A 43 -5.44 -2.32 6.96
N LEU A 44 -6.30 -1.83 6.06
CA LEU A 44 -5.87 -1.15 4.85
C LEU A 44 -5.11 0.15 5.15
N ALA A 45 -5.54 0.92 6.13
CA ALA A 45 -4.82 2.12 6.53
C ALA A 45 -3.41 1.81 7.06
N ARG A 46 -3.23 0.69 7.76
CA ARG A 46 -1.87 0.25 8.16
C ARG A 46 -1.00 -0.04 6.95
N VAL A 47 -1.55 -0.66 5.90
CA VAL A 47 -0.83 -0.85 4.62
C VAL A 47 -0.38 0.50 4.07
N VAL A 48 -1.31 1.46 3.96
CA VAL A 48 -1.01 2.83 3.48
C VAL A 48 0.08 3.51 4.31
N GLN A 49 0.07 3.35 5.65
CA GLN A 49 1.07 3.94 6.54
C GLN A 49 2.49 3.41 6.32
N TYR A 50 2.64 2.16 5.87
CA TYR A 50 3.96 1.57 5.63
C TYR A 50 4.52 1.85 4.22
N LEU A 51 3.65 2.09 3.23
CA LEU A 51 4.08 2.34 1.85
C LEU A 51 5.05 3.52 1.68
N PRO A 52 4.89 4.68 2.33
CA PRO A 52 5.84 5.79 2.21
C PRO A 52 7.27 5.41 2.60
N ARG A 53 7.41 4.56 3.62
CA ARG A 53 8.71 4.06 4.07
C ARG A 53 9.33 3.13 3.03
N ALA A 54 8.53 2.23 2.44
CA ALA A 54 8.99 1.34 1.38
C ALA A 54 9.47 2.15 0.16
N LEU A 55 8.72 3.17 -0.27
CA LEU A 55 9.12 4.04 -1.39
C LEU A 55 10.42 4.81 -1.09
N ARG A 56 10.60 5.30 0.14
CA ARG A 56 11.88 5.93 0.55
C ARG A 56 13.05 4.94 0.48
N GLN A 57 12.83 3.68 0.85
CA GLN A 57 13.87 2.65 0.75
C GLN A 57 14.23 2.33 -0.70
N LEU A 58 13.26 2.37 -1.63
CA LEU A 58 13.52 2.25 -3.06
C LEU A 58 14.31 3.45 -3.60
N GLU A 59 13.94 4.66 -3.18
CA GLU A 59 14.67 5.91 -3.50
C GLU A 59 16.14 5.81 -3.09
N THR A 60 16.41 5.52 -1.81
CA THR A 60 17.78 5.34 -1.31
C THR A 60 18.53 4.20 -1.99
N GLY A 61 17.84 3.10 -2.31
CA GLY A 61 18.43 1.98 -3.06
C GLY A 61 18.86 2.40 -4.46
N LEU A 62 18.04 3.19 -5.16
CA LEU A 62 18.34 3.68 -6.50
C LEU A 62 19.48 4.70 -6.50
N GLU A 63 19.46 5.65 -5.58
CA GLU A 63 20.53 6.65 -5.41
C GLU A 63 21.88 5.96 -5.16
N ARG A 64 21.91 4.95 -4.29
CA ARG A 64 23.11 4.16 -4.04
C ARG A 64 23.60 3.40 -5.28
N LEU A 65 22.69 2.80 -6.05
CA LEU A 65 23.07 2.11 -7.29
C LEU A 65 23.63 3.09 -8.33
N HIS A 66 23.15 4.33 -8.35
CA HIS A 66 23.69 5.39 -9.19
C HIS A 66 25.10 5.80 -8.76
N GLU A 67 25.31 6.04 -7.46
CA GLU A 67 26.63 6.36 -6.88
C GLU A 67 27.66 5.25 -7.12
N GLU A 68 27.23 3.99 -7.03
CA GLU A 68 28.06 2.81 -7.31
C GLU A 68 28.29 2.57 -8.83
N GLN A 69 27.74 3.41 -9.71
CA GLN A 69 27.79 3.24 -11.18
C GLN A 69 27.25 1.90 -11.69
N ARG A 70 26.20 1.38 -11.03
CA ARG A 70 25.60 0.06 -11.31
C ARG A 70 24.32 0.11 -12.14
N ILE A 71 23.98 1.27 -12.69
CA ILE A 71 22.79 1.49 -13.50
C ILE A 71 23.18 1.49 -14.97
N ARG A 72 22.45 0.71 -15.77
CA ARG A 72 22.50 0.74 -17.24
C ARG A 72 21.11 1.10 -17.77
N LEU A 73 21.06 1.93 -18.80
CA LEU A 73 19.83 2.17 -19.56
C LEU A 73 19.78 1.23 -20.76
N ASP A 74 18.63 0.63 -20.99
CA ASP A 74 18.40 -0.29 -22.11
C ASP A 74 17.63 0.38 -23.28
N ASP A 75 17.30 1.67 -23.16
CA ASP A 75 16.57 2.44 -24.17
C ASP A 75 17.46 2.96 -25.32
N LYS A 76 18.79 2.92 -25.15
CA LYS A 76 19.79 3.28 -26.17
C LYS A 76 20.98 2.31 -26.12
N PRO A 77 21.75 2.15 -27.22
CA PRO A 77 23.01 1.42 -27.18
C PRO A 77 23.96 1.99 -26.11
N PRO A 78 24.76 1.16 -25.41
CA PRO A 78 25.68 1.65 -24.38
C PRO A 78 26.68 2.71 -24.87
N ALA A 79 27.04 2.68 -26.15
CA ALA A 79 27.92 3.67 -26.77
C ALA A 79 27.26 5.06 -26.93
N GLU A 80 25.93 5.13 -26.88
CA GLU A 80 25.13 6.34 -27.01
C GLU A 80 24.55 6.81 -25.66
N THR A 81 24.71 6.00 -24.60
CA THR A 81 24.27 6.36 -23.24
C THR A 81 25.35 7.18 -22.54
N SER A 82 25.07 8.45 -22.28
CA SER A 82 25.93 9.30 -21.47
C SER A 82 25.63 9.14 -19.97
N GLN A 83 26.58 9.56 -19.12
CA GLN A 83 26.34 9.65 -17.67
C GLN A 83 25.21 10.65 -17.33
N GLN A 84 25.04 11.68 -18.17
CA GLN A 84 23.93 12.63 -18.03
C GLN A 84 22.58 11.94 -18.27
N ASP A 85 22.47 11.07 -19.28
CA ASP A 85 21.23 10.31 -19.52
C ASP A 85 20.84 9.45 -18.30
N ILE A 86 21.82 8.79 -17.68
CA ILE A 86 21.61 7.98 -16.46
C ILE A 86 21.15 8.88 -15.31
N PHE A 87 21.85 10.00 -15.09
CA PHE A 87 21.52 10.95 -14.04
C PHE A 87 20.09 11.53 -14.21
N ASP A 88 19.72 11.93 -15.42
CA ASP A 88 18.40 12.46 -15.73
C ASP A 88 17.31 11.41 -15.46
N ARG A 89 17.57 10.14 -15.83
CA ARG A 89 16.64 9.04 -15.57
C ARG A 89 16.48 8.76 -14.08
N VAL A 90 17.58 8.68 -13.33
CA VAL A 90 17.56 8.49 -11.88
C VAL A 90 16.79 9.63 -11.21
N THR A 91 17.08 10.87 -11.59
CA THR A 91 16.38 12.06 -11.07
C THR A 91 14.89 11.97 -11.32
N THR A 92 14.48 11.60 -12.54
CA THR A 92 13.06 11.41 -12.89
C THR A 92 12.37 10.39 -11.99
N VAL A 93 12.99 9.23 -11.76
CA VAL A 93 12.42 8.17 -10.91
C VAL A 93 12.37 8.60 -9.45
N VAL A 94 13.41 9.24 -8.93
CA VAL A 94 13.46 9.77 -7.55
C VAL A 94 12.34 10.80 -7.33
N LEU A 95 12.14 11.72 -8.28
CA LEU A 95 11.05 12.69 -8.21
C LEU A 95 9.68 12.01 -8.20
N ALA A 96 9.46 11.03 -9.08
CA ALA A 96 8.21 10.25 -9.09
C ALA A 96 7.95 9.49 -7.77
N LEU A 97 9.01 8.92 -7.16
CA LEU A 97 8.89 8.27 -5.85
C LEU A 97 8.54 9.27 -4.73
N ARG A 98 9.10 10.49 -4.78
CA ARG A 98 8.77 11.57 -3.84
C ARG A 98 7.33 12.05 -3.98
N GLU A 99 6.86 12.23 -5.21
CA GLU A 99 5.47 12.59 -5.50
C GLU A 99 4.50 11.52 -5.00
N ALA A 100 4.76 10.24 -5.32
CA ALA A 100 3.95 9.13 -4.83
C ALA A 100 3.87 9.08 -3.30
N ARG A 101 4.96 9.44 -2.59
CA ARG A 101 4.95 9.54 -1.13
C ARG A 101 4.06 10.69 -0.61
N VAL A 102 4.01 11.82 -1.32
CA VAL A 102 3.10 12.92 -0.97
C VAL A 102 1.65 12.49 -1.13
N ASP A 103 1.34 11.78 -2.21
CA ASP A 103 -0.02 11.27 -2.44
C ASP A 103 -0.42 10.21 -1.42
N LEU A 104 0.51 9.34 -1.00
CA LEU A 104 0.26 8.39 0.09
C LEU A 104 0.01 9.07 1.43
N SER A 105 0.69 10.18 1.74
CA SER A 105 0.39 10.95 2.95
C SER A 105 -1.03 11.52 2.92
N ARG A 106 -1.47 12.05 1.76
CA ARG A 106 -2.85 12.51 1.57
C ARG A 106 -3.85 11.37 1.72
N LEU A 107 -3.52 10.18 1.20
CA LEU A 107 -4.35 8.99 1.36
C LEU A 107 -4.45 8.56 2.83
N ASP A 108 -3.36 8.58 3.59
CA ASP A 108 -3.39 8.27 5.03
C ASP A 108 -4.31 9.24 5.80
N ASP A 109 -4.24 10.54 5.50
CA ASP A 109 -5.13 11.55 6.10
C ASP A 109 -6.60 11.23 5.78
N ARG A 110 -6.92 10.89 4.53
CA ARG A 110 -8.30 10.49 4.13
C ARG A 110 -8.74 9.18 4.77
N MET A 111 -7.84 8.20 4.92
CA MET A 111 -8.16 6.96 5.61
C MET A 111 -8.49 7.20 7.09
N ARG A 112 -7.84 8.18 7.75
CA ARG A 112 -8.20 8.57 9.12
C ARG A 112 -9.58 9.21 9.20
N GLU A 113 -9.96 10.02 8.21
CA GLU A 113 -11.31 10.58 8.10
C GLU A 113 -12.38 9.50 7.93
N VAL A 114 -12.12 8.46 7.12
CA VAL A 114 -13.04 7.33 6.91
C VAL A 114 -13.24 6.51 8.19
N LYS A 115 -12.17 6.30 8.97
CA LYS A 115 -12.24 5.51 10.21
C LYS A 115 -13.09 6.14 11.30
N GLY A 116 -13.09 7.47 11.40
CA GLY A 116 -13.79 8.19 12.46
C GLY A 116 -15.27 7.78 12.57
N PRO A 117 -16.06 7.95 11.50
CA PRO A 117 -17.46 7.52 11.49
C PRO A 117 -17.65 6.01 11.67
N LEU A 118 -16.79 5.18 11.09
CA LEU A 118 -16.90 3.71 11.18
C LEU A 118 -16.76 3.20 12.61
N SER A 119 -15.95 3.85 13.45
CA SER A 119 -15.80 3.48 14.86
C SER A 119 -17.08 3.65 15.70
N HIS A 120 -18.08 4.34 15.15
CA HIS A 120 -19.38 4.58 15.79
C HIS A 120 -20.54 3.78 15.15
N MET A 121 -20.26 2.95 14.15
CA MET A 121 -21.27 2.11 13.50
C MET A 121 -21.32 0.74 14.19
N GLY A 122 -22.32 0.53 15.05
CA GLY A 122 -22.67 -0.78 15.60
C GLY A 122 -23.78 -1.45 14.80
N ALA A 123 -23.95 -2.76 14.97
CA ALA A 123 -25.17 -3.43 14.52
C ALA A 123 -26.37 -2.88 15.32
N PRO A 124 -27.57 -2.74 14.71
CA PRO A 124 -28.78 -2.61 15.51
C PRO A 124 -28.83 -3.81 16.47
N TRP A 125 -29.20 -3.57 17.72
CA TRP A 125 -29.44 -4.64 18.67
C TRP A 125 -30.39 -5.63 18.00
N GLU A 126 -30.03 -6.92 18.00
CA GLU A 126 -31.04 -7.95 17.74
C GLU A 126 -32.02 -7.78 18.89
N ASP A 127 -33.18 -7.20 18.61
CA ASP A 127 -34.30 -7.24 19.54
C ASP A 127 -34.47 -8.73 19.85
N GLU A 128 -34.09 -9.13 21.06
CA GLU A 128 -34.36 -10.46 21.58
C GLU A 128 -35.83 -10.70 21.28
N GLU A 129 -36.14 -11.63 20.36
CA GLU A 129 -37.50 -12.08 20.14
C GLU A 129 -38.01 -12.46 21.53
N GLU A 130 -38.86 -11.61 22.11
CA GLU A 130 -39.49 -11.85 23.40
C GLU A 130 -40.16 -13.23 23.28
N GLU A 131 -39.47 -14.21 23.84
CA GLU A 131 -39.87 -15.59 23.89
C GLU A 131 -41.25 -15.59 24.55
N SER A 132 -42.29 -15.87 23.76
CA SER A 132 -43.65 -15.97 24.27
C SER A 132 -43.65 -17.05 25.35
N GLY A 133 -43.74 -16.62 26.62
CA GLY A 133 -43.57 -17.49 27.77
C GLY A 133 -44.56 -17.18 28.88
N VAL A 134 -45.79 -17.69 28.69
CA VAL A 134 -46.91 -17.91 29.64
C VAL A 134 -48.08 -16.91 29.58
#